data_AF-A0A9J7ANB1-F1
#
_entry.id   AF-A0A9J7ANB1-F1
#
_cell.length_a   1.000
_cell.length_b   1.000
_cell.length_c   1.000
_cell.angle_alpha   90.00
_cell.angle_beta   90.00
_cell.angle_gamma   90.00
#
_symmetry.space_group_name_H-M   'P 1'
#
loop_
_entity.id
_entity.type
_entity.pdbx_description
1 polymer ?
#
loop_
_entity_poly.entity_id
_entity_poly.type
_entity_poly.pdbx_seq_one_letter_code
_entity_poly.pdbx_strand_id
1 'polypeptide(L)'
;MSISPKPLWRRLAGRCLLATALLSASPLPALAVTDCEALTLYGNAMNQRLCRTLSPTTQNLWVCGLTTGATDVHITFNRNTPLHLTVRVNPGNPTCQGNTPIGGAFPGAMTMPGAPAQICGVNTQNWLNRLNAVAQMPAGAHTLCRAPFIAMIGSGRMTPGDAQTYLNQCDNGNAPPPPPVCP
;
A
#
# COMPACT_ATOMS: atom_id res chain seq x y z
N MET A 1 37.71 80.40 -20.74
CA MET A 1 37.76 79.23 -21.65
C MET A 1 36.52 78.38 -21.39
N SER A 2 35.72 78.16 -22.45
CA SER A 2 34.88 76.98 -22.80
C SER A 2 34.64 75.92 -21.70
N ILE A 3 33.47 75.32 -21.43
CA ILE A 3 32.41 74.74 -22.31
C ILE A 3 31.06 74.65 -21.54
N SER A 4 30.00 74.63 -22.34
CA SER A 4 28.54 74.42 -22.18
C SER A 4 28.11 73.03 -21.57
N PRO A 5 26.84 72.54 -21.62
CA PRO A 5 25.96 72.41 -20.44
C PRO A 5 25.24 71.04 -20.20
N LYS A 6 24.66 70.87 -18.99
CA LYS A 6 23.47 70.05 -18.57
C LYS A 6 23.47 68.51 -18.89
N PRO A 7 22.39 67.77 -18.58
CA PRO A 7 22.03 67.12 -17.31
C PRO A 7 21.83 65.59 -17.50
N LEU A 8 21.45 64.80 -16.49
CA LEU A 8 20.52 63.64 -16.58
C LEU A 8 20.43 62.97 -15.18
N TRP A 9 19.26 62.93 -14.52
CA TRP A 9 18.32 61.77 -14.47
C TRP A 9 18.95 60.55 -13.75
N ARG A 10 18.39 59.85 -12.75
CA ARG A 10 17.03 59.53 -12.30
C ARG A 10 17.18 58.84 -10.92
N ARG A 11 16.38 59.20 -9.91
CA ARG A 11 15.32 58.36 -9.27
C ARG A 11 15.53 56.84 -9.27
N LEU A 12 15.46 56.23 -8.08
CA LEU A 12 14.61 55.07 -7.68
C LEU A 12 15.12 54.55 -6.31
N ALA A 13 14.54 54.98 -5.19
CA ALA A 13 13.42 54.31 -4.52
C ALA A 13 13.68 52.82 -4.24
N GLY A 14 14.47 52.53 -3.20
CA GLY A 14 14.65 51.18 -2.66
C GLY A 14 13.40 50.70 -1.94
N ARG A 15 12.61 49.86 -2.60
CA ARG A 15 11.56 49.05 -1.97
C ARG A 15 12.14 47.67 -1.66
N CYS A 16 12.34 47.37 -0.37
CA CYS A 16 12.51 46.01 0.11
C CYS A 16 11.23 45.22 -0.19
N LEU A 17 11.25 44.42 -1.26
CA LEU A 17 10.28 43.35 -1.48
C LEU A 17 10.73 42.14 -0.66
N LEU A 18 10.07 41.90 0.48
CA LEU A 18 10.10 40.60 1.14
C LEU A 18 9.37 39.60 0.23
N ALA A 19 10.13 38.69 -0.38
CA ALA A 19 9.59 37.54 -1.09
C ALA A 19 9.23 36.47 -0.05
N THR A 20 7.94 36.34 0.26
CA THR A 20 7.38 35.26 1.07
C THR A 20 7.50 33.96 0.27
N ALA A 21 8.42 33.08 0.66
CA ALA A 21 8.53 31.74 0.13
C ALA A 21 7.35 30.89 0.64
N LEU A 22 6.29 30.80 -0.15
CA LEU A 22 5.26 29.78 0.01
C LEU A 22 5.86 28.44 -0.45
N LEU A 23 6.44 27.68 0.49
CA LEU A 23 6.65 26.25 0.31
C LEU A 23 5.27 25.57 0.28
N SER A 24 4.67 25.49 -0.90
CA SER A 24 3.60 24.53 -1.19
C SER A 24 4.23 23.13 -1.24
N ALA A 25 4.36 22.51 -0.06
CA ALA A 25 4.55 21.07 0.03
C ALA A 25 3.26 20.40 -0.44
N SER A 26 3.15 20.16 -1.75
CA SER A 26 2.15 19.26 -2.29
C SER A 26 2.41 17.88 -1.69
N PRO A 27 1.47 17.26 -0.95
CA PRO A 27 1.60 15.86 -0.60
C PRO A 27 1.61 15.09 -1.91
N LEU A 28 2.77 14.51 -2.25
CA LEU A 28 2.82 13.49 -3.30
C LEU A 28 1.77 12.44 -2.94
N PRO A 29 0.84 12.09 -3.84
CA PRO A 29 -0.04 10.98 -3.59
C PRO A 29 0.85 9.76 -3.34
N ALA A 30 0.75 9.14 -2.17
CA ALA A 30 1.43 7.89 -1.94
C ALA A 30 0.92 6.91 -3.00
N LEU A 31 1.83 6.42 -3.84
CA LEU A 31 1.52 5.45 -4.89
C LEU A 31 0.75 4.29 -4.26
N ALA A 32 -0.43 3.97 -4.78
CA ALA A 32 -1.22 2.85 -4.28
C ALA A 32 -0.49 1.54 -4.58
N VAL A 33 -0.58 0.57 -3.68
CA VAL A 33 -0.07 -0.79 -3.90
C VAL A 33 -0.87 -1.43 -5.05
N THR A 34 -0.17 -1.98 -6.03
CA THR A 34 -0.77 -2.63 -7.20
C THR A 34 -1.39 -4.00 -6.86
N ASP A 35 -2.25 -4.52 -7.72
CA ASP A 35 -2.89 -5.85 -7.53
C ASP A 35 -1.83 -6.96 -7.37
N CYS A 36 -0.77 -6.96 -8.18
CA CYS A 36 0.29 -7.96 -8.12
C CYS A 36 1.08 -7.88 -6.81
N GLU A 37 1.41 -6.68 -6.34
CA GLU A 37 2.10 -6.47 -5.07
C GLU A 37 1.21 -6.88 -3.89
N ALA A 38 -0.09 -6.59 -3.95
CA ALA A 38 -1.05 -6.98 -2.92
C ALA A 38 -1.24 -8.51 -2.88
N LEU A 39 -1.35 -9.20 -4.03
CA LEU A 39 -1.37 -10.67 -4.09
C LEU A 39 -0.07 -11.28 -3.56
N THR A 40 1.08 -10.69 -3.93
CA THR A 40 2.40 -11.11 -3.44
C THR A 40 2.50 -10.95 -1.92
N LEU A 41 2.01 -9.84 -1.38
CA LEU A 41 1.90 -9.63 0.07
C LEU A 41 1.02 -10.70 0.73
N TYR A 42 -0.14 -11.02 0.15
CA TYR A 42 -1.08 -11.99 0.72
C TYR A 42 -0.46 -13.38 0.81
N GLY A 43 0.16 -13.85 -0.27
CA GLY A 43 0.84 -15.13 -0.30
C GLY A 43 1.93 -15.20 0.76
N ASN A 44 2.81 -14.20 0.83
CA ASN A 44 3.90 -14.17 1.79
C ASN A 44 3.40 -14.04 3.24
N ALA A 45 2.39 -13.21 3.49
CA ALA A 45 1.78 -13.02 4.80
C ALA A 45 1.09 -14.30 5.28
N MET A 46 0.40 -15.04 4.40
CA MET A 46 -0.21 -16.33 4.72
C MET A 46 0.85 -17.40 5.00
N ASN A 47 1.89 -17.46 4.18
CA ASN A 47 3.01 -18.38 4.41
C ASN A 47 3.69 -18.13 5.78
N GLN A 48 3.81 -16.87 6.18
CA GLN A 48 4.35 -16.45 7.48
C GLN A 48 3.33 -16.41 8.62
N ARG A 49 2.09 -16.84 8.39
CA ARG A 49 0.98 -16.86 9.36
C ARG A 49 0.58 -15.49 9.92
N LEU A 50 0.98 -14.40 9.26
CA LEU A 50 0.45 -13.06 9.54
C LEU A 50 -0.97 -12.96 9.01
N CYS A 51 -1.19 -13.41 7.77
CA CYS A 51 -2.53 -13.70 7.29
C CYS A 51 -3.01 -15.00 7.93
N ARG A 52 -4.17 -14.95 8.60
CA ARG A 52 -4.81 -16.08 9.25
C ARG A 52 -5.80 -16.77 8.32
N THR A 53 -6.50 -15.97 7.53
CA THR A 53 -7.51 -16.44 6.59
C THR A 53 -7.42 -15.66 5.30
N LEU A 54 -7.71 -16.33 4.20
CA LEU A 54 -7.87 -15.72 2.90
C LEU A 54 -9.34 -15.89 2.47
N SER A 55 -9.96 -14.85 1.93
CA SER A 55 -11.30 -15.00 1.39
C SER A 55 -11.29 -15.87 0.13
N PRO A 56 -12.36 -16.63 -0.15
CA PRO A 56 -12.55 -17.18 -1.46
C PRO A 56 -12.52 -16.05 -2.51
N THR A 57 -11.80 -16.21 -3.63
CA THR A 57 -11.71 -15.12 -4.63
C THR A 57 -13.01 -14.92 -5.44
N THR A 58 -14.02 -15.75 -5.18
CA THR A 58 -15.40 -15.58 -5.67
C THR A 58 -16.12 -14.39 -5.02
N GLN A 59 -15.54 -13.80 -3.98
CA GLN A 59 -16.04 -12.57 -3.37
C GLN A 59 -15.59 -11.33 -4.16
N ASN A 60 -16.40 -10.27 -4.10
CA ASN A 60 -16.09 -8.98 -4.74
C ASN A 60 -14.80 -8.34 -4.20
N LEU A 61 -14.36 -8.73 -3.02
CA LEU A 61 -13.19 -8.21 -2.33
C LEU A 61 -12.28 -9.37 -1.93
N TRP A 62 -11.00 -9.25 -2.25
CA TRP A 62 -10.00 -10.19 -1.76
C TRP A 62 -9.53 -9.73 -0.40
N VAL A 63 -9.66 -10.61 0.58
CA VAL A 63 -9.45 -10.30 1.99
C VAL A 63 -8.35 -11.18 2.54
N CYS A 64 -7.40 -10.55 3.23
CA CYS A 64 -6.48 -11.23 4.11
C CYS A 64 -6.80 -10.85 5.56
N GLY A 65 -7.40 -11.80 6.29
CA GLY A 65 -7.74 -11.67 7.70
C GLY A 65 -6.50 -11.75 8.56
N LEU A 66 -6.18 -10.69 9.29
CA LEU A 66 -5.00 -10.61 10.14
C LEU A 66 -5.30 -11.09 11.58
N THR A 67 -6.56 -11.03 11.98
CA THR A 67 -7.07 -11.59 13.24
C THR A 67 -8.25 -12.52 12.98
N THR A 68 -8.58 -13.33 14.00
CA THR A 68 -9.82 -14.12 14.03
C THR A 68 -10.45 -13.86 15.40
N GLY A 69 -11.65 -13.29 15.46
CA GLY A 69 -12.32 -12.99 16.73
C GLY A 69 -13.19 -11.74 16.71
N ALA A 70 -13.51 -11.23 17.90
CA ALA A 70 -14.38 -10.07 18.10
C ALA A 70 -13.80 -8.79 17.50
N THR A 71 -12.48 -8.61 17.55
CA THR A 71 -11.80 -7.55 16.80
C THR A 71 -11.25 -8.14 15.51
N ASP A 72 -11.93 -7.83 14.41
CA ASP A 72 -11.58 -8.23 13.05
C ASP A 72 -10.71 -7.14 12.42
N VAL A 73 -9.45 -7.48 12.20
CA VAL A 73 -8.50 -6.67 11.44
C VAL A 73 -8.17 -7.44 10.17
N HIS A 74 -8.36 -6.80 9.03
CA HIS A 74 -8.04 -7.41 7.74
C HIS A 74 -7.54 -6.34 6.78
N ILE A 75 -6.73 -6.77 5.82
CA ILE A 75 -6.48 -5.97 4.63
C ILE A 75 -7.38 -6.45 3.51
N THR A 76 -7.72 -5.55 2.60
CA THR A 76 -8.59 -5.84 1.46
C THR A 76 -8.17 -5.04 0.25
N PHE A 77 -8.31 -5.65 -0.93
CA PHE A 77 -8.18 -4.96 -2.21
C PHE A 77 -9.02 -5.67 -3.29
N ASN A 78 -9.23 -4.98 -4.39
CA ASN A 78 -9.60 -5.56 -5.68
C ASN A 78 -9.17 -4.59 -6.79
N ARG A 79 -9.45 -4.92 -8.05
CA ARG A 79 -9.11 -4.08 -9.21
C ARG A 79 -9.60 -2.63 -9.12
N ASN A 80 -10.66 -2.37 -8.36
CA ASN A 80 -11.30 -1.05 -8.24
C ASN A 80 -11.08 -0.41 -6.86
N THR A 81 -10.46 -1.12 -5.92
CA THR A 81 -10.34 -0.74 -4.52
C THR A 81 -8.89 -0.94 -4.10
N PRO A 82 -8.14 0.15 -3.85
CA PRO A 82 -6.74 0.03 -3.46
C PRO A 82 -6.62 -0.75 -2.15
N LEU A 83 -5.44 -1.30 -1.92
CA LEU A 83 -5.13 -1.99 -0.68
C LEU A 83 -5.43 -1.08 0.52
N HIS A 84 -6.19 -1.58 1.48
CA HIS A 84 -6.53 -0.84 2.69
C HIS A 84 -6.59 -1.77 3.88
N LEU A 85 -6.29 -1.23 5.06
CA LEU A 85 -6.50 -1.88 6.35
C LEU A 85 -7.89 -1.50 6.85
N THR A 86 -8.68 -2.49 7.25
CA THR A 86 -9.98 -2.31 7.88
C THR A 86 -9.94 -2.91 9.28
N VAL A 87 -10.57 -2.21 10.22
CA VAL A 87 -10.80 -2.70 11.58
C VAL A 87 -12.30 -2.68 11.84
N ARG A 88 -12.83 -3.79 12.35
CA ARG A 88 -14.21 -3.94 12.84
C ARG A 88 -14.20 -4.55 14.22
N VAL A 89 -15.02 -4.04 15.12
CA VAL A 89 -15.29 -4.66 16.42
C VAL A 89 -16.71 -5.24 16.38
N ASN A 90 -16.84 -6.53 16.68
CA ASN A 90 -18.03 -7.36 16.54
C ASN A 90 -18.55 -7.41 15.09
N PRO A 91 -17.83 -8.05 14.14
CA PRO A 91 -18.11 -7.92 12.71
C PRO A 91 -19.53 -8.31 12.27
N GLY A 92 -20.25 -9.14 13.04
CA GLY A 92 -21.66 -9.48 12.77
C GLY A 92 -22.66 -8.35 13.08
N ASN A 93 -22.31 -7.44 13.99
CA ASN A 93 -23.03 -6.20 14.26
C ASN A 93 -22.02 -5.15 14.76
N PRO A 94 -21.32 -4.46 13.83
CA PRO A 94 -20.16 -3.67 14.19
C PRO A 94 -20.49 -2.54 15.16
N THR A 95 -19.89 -2.55 16.35
CA THR A 95 -20.00 -1.43 17.29
C THR A 95 -19.04 -0.30 16.93
N CYS A 96 -17.99 -0.62 16.19
CA CYS A 96 -17.07 0.33 15.58
C CYS A 96 -16.48 -0.27 14.30
N GLN A 97 -16.33 0.58 13.28
CA GLN A 97 -15.63 0.23 12.05
C GLN A 97 -14.88 1.45 11.51
N GLY A 98 -13.74 1.19 10.88
CA GLY A 98 -13.06 2.16 10.04
C GLY A 98 -12.05 1.49 9.13
N ASN A 99 -11.55 2.24 8.14
CA ASN A 99 -10.51 1.77 7.25
C ASN A 99 -9.51 2.88 6.94
N THR A 100 -8.37 2.49 6.37
CA THR A 100 -7.36 3.43 5.87
C THR A 100 -6.59 2.82 4.70
N PRO A 101 -6.35 3.58 3.61
CA PRO A 101 -5.62 3.08 2.46
C PRO A 101 -4.14 2.83 2.80
N ILE A 102 -3.57 1.81 2.17
CA ILE A 102 -2.15 1.48 2.18
C ILE A 102 -1.58 1.82 0.80
N GLY A 103 -0.52 2.61 0.78
CA GLY A 103 0.25 2.95 -0.41
C GLY A 103 1.75 2.85 -0.13
N GLY A 104 2.56 3.62 -0.85
CA GLY A 104 4.01 3.64 -0.71
C GLY A 104 4.70 2.57 -1.55
N ALA A 105 5.99 2.36 -1.28
CA ALA A 105 6.80 1.42 -2.04
C ALA A 105 6.69 0.02 -1.44
N PHE A 106 6.31 -0.95 -2.27
CA PHE A 106 6.38 -2.37 -1.92
C PHE A 106 7.69 -2.98 -2.44
N PRO A 107 8.33 -3.92 -1.72
CA PRO A 107 8.03 -4.38 -0.35
C PRO A 107 8.70 -3.52 0.74
N GLY A 108 8.18 -3.61 1.97
CA GLY A 108 8.87 -3.13 3.18
C GLY A 108 8.81 -1.62 3.45
N ALA A 109 8.35 -0.81 2.50
CA ALA A 109 8.22 0.65 2.62
C ALA A 109 6.78 1.13 2.34
N MET A 110 5.79 0.27 2.60
CA MET A 110 4.39 0.66 2.52
C MET A 110 4.06 1.68 3.63
N THR A 111 3.15 2.59 3.34
CA THR A 111 2.76 3.71 4.20
C THR A 111 1.24 3.83 4.25
N MET A 112 0.73 4.54 5.26
CA MET A 112 -0.70 4.91 5.37
C MET A 112 -0.77 6.43 5.62
N PRO A 113 -0.61 7.26 4.57
CA PRO A 113 -0.52 8.71 4.72
C PRO A 113 -1.84 9.28 5.24
N GLY A 114 -1.75 10.13 6.27
CA GLY A 114 -2.95 10.75 6.86
C GLY A 114 -3.85 9.76 7.62
N ALA A 115 -3.39 8.52 7.84
CA ALA A 115 -4.15 7.54 8.60
C ALA A 115 -4.24 7.91 10.08
N PRO A 116 -5.37 7.63 10.73
CA PRO A 116 -5.46 7.74 12.17
C PRO A 116 -4.52 6.72 12.83
N ALA A 117 -3.86 7.12 13.92
CA ALA A 117 -2.97 6.24 14.68
C ALA A 117 -3.69 4.99 15.22
N GLN A 118 -5.01 5.10 15.44
CA GLN A 118 -5.87 4.01 15.84
C GLN A 118 -7.21 4.04 15.09
N ILE A 119 -7.73 2.85 14.77
CA ILE A 119 -9.11 2.66 14.32
C ILE A 119 -9.75 1.70 15.32
N CYS A 120 -10.87 2.10 15.93
CA CYS A 120 -11.57 1.28 16.94
C CYS A 120 -10.66 0.78 18.08
N GLY A 121 -9.72 1.63 18.54
CA GLY A 121 -8.73 1.27 19.56
C GLY A 121 -7.59 0.36 19.09
N VAL A 122 -7.61 -0.09 17.83
CA VAL A 122 -6.53 -0.89 17.23
C VAL A 122 -5.50 0.03 16.62
N ASN A 123 -4.23 -0.14 17.03
CA ASN A 123 -3.10 0.58 16.45
C ASN A 123 -2.84 0.12 15.01
N THR A 124 -3.14 0.99 14.04
CA THR A 124 -2.98 0.71 12.61
C THR A 124 -1.51 0.63 12.21
N GLN A 125 -0.67 1.51 12.77
CA GLN A 125 0.76 1.56 12.47
C GLN A 125 1.47 0.25 12.87
N ASN A 126 1.07 -0.39 13.97
CA ASN A 126 1.61 -1.69 14.35
C ASN A 126 1.31 -2.75 13.28
N TRP A 127 0.11 -2.77 12.72
CA TRP A 127 -0.23 -3.69 11.63
C TRP A 127 0.54 -3.39 10.36
N LEU A 128 0.68 -2.12 9.97
CA LEU A 128 1.51 -1.73 8.84
C LEU A 128 2.97 -2.17 9.02
N ASN A 129 3.54 -1.98 10.21
CA ASN A 129 4.90 -2.42 10.52
C ASN A 129 5.05 -3.94 10.37
N ARG A 130 4.06 -4.72 10.81
CA ARG A 130 4.05 -6.18 10.64
C ARG A 130 3.93 -6.60 9.17
N LEU A 131 3.13 -5.87 8.38
CA LEU A 131 3.00 -6.10 6.95
C LEU A 131 4.29 -5.77 6.20
N ASN A 132 4.96 -4.66 6.55
CA ASN A 132 6.28 -4.32 6.00
C ASN A 132 7.37 -5.31 6.41
N ALA A 133 7.24 -5.96 7.57
CA ALA A 133 8.15 -7.00 8.02
C ALA A 133 7.92 -8.37 7.35
N VAL A 134 6.91 -8.51 6.48
CA VAL A 134 6.67 -9.75 5.73
C VAL A 134 7.81 -9.95 4.72
N ALA A 135 8.66 -10.94 5.00
CA ALA A 135 9.74 -11.34 4.09
C ALA A 135 9.18 -11.82 2.75
N GLN A 136 9.85 -11.46 1.65
CA GLN A 136 9.45 -11.93 0.32
C GLN A 136 10.05 -13.31 0.07
N MET A 137 9.21 -14.27 -0.31
CA MET A 137 9.67 -15.59 -0.73
C MET A 137 10.46 -15.46 -2.03
N PRO A 138 11.65 -16.08 -2.14
CA PRO A 138 12.38 -16.11 -3.40
C PRO A 138 11.54 -16.80 -4.48
N ALA A 139 11.51 -16.19 -5.67
CA ALA A 139 10.62 -16.61 -6.74
C ALA A 139 11.03 -17.96 -7.38
N GLY A 140 12.32 -18.33 -7.32
CA GLY A 140 12.83 -19.56 -7.92
C GLY A 140 12.46 -19.66 -9.41
N ALA A 141 11.82 -20.75 -9.81
CA ALA A 141 11.28 -20.96 -11.16
C ALA A 141 9.86 -20.37 -11.38
N HIS A 142 9.32 -19.65 -10.39
CA HIS A 142 7.99 -19.06 -10.40
C HIS A 142 8.06 -17.54 -10.29
N THR A 143 6.91 -16.85 -10.43
CA THR A 143 6.84 -15.42 -10.14
C THR A 143 6.76 -15.17 -8.64
N LEU A 144 7.11 -13.94 -8.20
CA LEU A 144 7.01 -13.53 -6.79
C LEU A 144 5.59 -13.70 -6.23
N CYS A 145 4.56 -13.49 -7.07
CA CYS A 145 3.17 -13.71 -6.70
C CYS A 145 2.87 -15.20 -6.47
N ARG A 146 3.30 -16.08 -7.38
CA ARG A 146 2.94 -17.51 -7.39
C ARG A 146 3.69 -18.33 -6.34
N ALA A 147 4.98 -18.04 -6.14
CA ALA A 147 5.87 -18.80 -5.27
C ALA A 147 5.26 -19.12 -3.88
N PRO A 148 4.74 -18.14 -3.11
CA PRO A 148 4.17 -18.43 -1.81
C PRO A 148 2.93 -19.34 -1.85
N PHE A 149 2.05 -19.22 -2.85
CA PHE A 149 0.87 -20.09 -2.96
C PHE A 149 1.26 -21.54 -3.28
N ILE A 150 2.26 -21.74 -4.14
CA ILE A 150 2.80 -23.08 -4.44
C ILE A 150 3.42 -23.71 -3.19
N ALA A 151 4.21 -22.94 -2.43
CA ALA A 151 4.80 -23.40 -1.18
C ALA A 151 3.75 -23.76 -0.11
N MET A 152 2.62 -23.03 -0.07
CA MET A 152 1.52 -23.34 0.85
C MET A 152 0.78 -24.62 0.49
N ILE A 153 0.61 -24.92 -0.80
CA ILE A 153 0.10 -26.23 -1.24
C ILE A 153 1.06 -27.33 -0.79
N GLY A 154 2.36 -27.19 -1.10
CA GLY A 154 3.37 -28.19 -0.77
C GLY A 154 3.52 -28.46 0.74
N SER A 155 3.17 -27.48 1.58
CA SER A 155 3.20 -27.61 3.04
C SER A 155 1.84 -27.97 3.67
N GLY A 156 0.80 -28.18 2.87
CA GLY A 156 -0.55 -28.53 3.35
C GLY A 156 -1.27 -27.40 4.11
N ARG A 157 -0.80 -26.16 3.99
CA ARG A 157 -1.40 -24.99 4.67
C ARG A 157 -2.58 -24.37 3.91
N MET A 158 -2.76 -24.79 2.67
CA MET A 158 -3.82 -24.34 1.78
C MET A 158 -4.28 -25.51 0.94
N THR A 159 -5.59 -25.60 0.68
CA THR A 159 -6.10 -26.63 -0.22
C THR A 159 -5.65 -26.34 -1.66
N PRO A 160 -5.48 -27.36 -2.51
CA PRO A 160 -5.17 -27.14 -3.92
C PRO A 160 -6.20 -26.24 -4.63
N GLY A 161 -7.49 -26.36 -4.29
CA GLY A 161 -8.56 -25.56 -4.88
C GLY A 161 -8.46 -24.07 -4.53
N ASP A 162 -8.26 -23.76 -3.25
CA ASP A 162 -8.07 -22.37 -2.80
C ASP A 162 -6.81 -21.76 -3.41
N ALA A 163 -5.72 -22.51 -3.43
CA ALA A 163 -4.45 -22.05 -4.00
C ALA A 163 -4.55 -21.83 -5.51
N GLN A 164 -5.19 -22.74 -6.26
CA GLN A 164 -5.39 -22.56 -7.70
C GLN A 164 -6.16 -21.28 -8.00
N THR A 165 -7.11 -20.94 -7.13
CA THR A 165 -7.88 -19.72 -7.25
C THR A 165 -6.98 -18.49 -7.17
N TYR A 166 -6.05 -18.41 -6.21
CA TYR A 166 -5.08 -17.32 -6.10
C TYR A 166 -4.01 -17.35 -7.21
N LEU A 167 -3.58 -18.52 -7.64
CA LEU A 167 -2.67 -18.67 -8.78
C LEU A 167 -3.29 -18.11 -10.07
N ASN A 168 -4.58 -18.38 -10.29
CA ASN A 168 -5.32 -17.79 -11.41
C ASN A 168 -5.40 -16.26 -11.29
N GLN A 169 -5.48 -15.69 -10.07
CA GLN A 169 -5.45 -14.22 -9.91
C GLN A 169 -4.06 -13.65 -10.19
N CYS A 170 -2.98 -14.35 -9.81
CA CYS A 170 -1.62 -13.98 -10.21
C CYS A 170 -1.45 -13.98 -11.74
N ASP A 171 -2.22 -14.81 -12.46
CA ASP A 171 -2.16 -14.93 -13.92
C ASP A 171 -3.13 -13.94 -14.63
N ASN A 172 -4.34 -13.74 -14.09
CA ASN A 172 -5.43 -12.94 -14.70
C ASN A 172 -5.44 -11.47 -14.29
N GLY A 173 -4.97 -11.18 -13.09
CA GLY A 173 -4.99 -9.85 -12.53
C GLY A 173 -3.84 -9.04 -13.09
N ASN A 174 -3.81 -8.71 -14.39
CA ASN A 174 -2.73 -7.91 -15.00
C ASN A 174 -1.37 -8.24 -14.35
N ALA A 175 -0.81 -9.43 -14.62
CA ALA A 175 0.64 -9.48 -14.58
C ALA A 175 1.10 -8.24 -15.37
N PRO A 176 1.98 -7.37 -14.85
CA PRO A 176 2.68 -6.47 -15.76
C PRO A 176 3.18 -7.35 -16.93
N PRO A 177 3.28 -6.82 -18.18
CA PRO A 177 3.97 -7.56 -19.24
C PRO A 177 5.21 -8.19 -18.59
N PRO A 178 5.47 -9.50 -18.88
CA PRO A 178 6.36 -10.34 -18.07
C PRO A 178 7.53 -9.46 -17.69
N PRO A 179 7.89 -9.33 -16.39
CA PRO A 179 8.75 -8.24 -16.02
C PRO A 179 9.95 -8.27 -16.98
N PRO A 180 10.47 -7.13 -17.49
CA PRO A 180 11.91 -7.08 -17.48
C PRO A 180 12.21 -7.40 -16.02
N VAL A 181 12.70 -8.63 -15.78
CA VAL A 181 13.11 -9.21 -14.50
C VAL A 181 13.13 -8.09 -13.46
N CYS A 182 12.22 -8.07 -12.46
CA CYS A 182 12.18 -6.98 -11.48
C CYS A 182 13.63 -6.58 -11.19
N PRO A 183 14.06 -5.33 -11.48
CA PRO A 183 15.49 -5.05 -11.51
C PRO A 183 16.15 -5.47 -10.19
#